data_AF-A0A6G3R1R9-F1
#
_entry.id   AF-A0A6G3R1R9-F1
#
_cell.length_a   1.000
_cell.length_b   1.000
_cell.length_c   1.000
_cell.angle_alpha   90.00
_cell.angle_beta   90.00
_cell.angle_gamma   90.00
#
_symmetry.space_group_name_H-M   'P 1'
#
loop_
_entity.id
_entity.type
_entity.pdbx_description
1 polymer ?
#
loop_
_entity_poly.entity_id
_entity_poly.type
_entity_poly.pdbx_seq_one_letter_code
_entity_poly.pdbx_strand_id
1 'polypeptide(L)'
;RIVAASRSPFPAGPDGLGDTGPERLADLSGRAGRPLVILLDGPEEMPPALAHRLAEWTDGTARWLRRTGIRLVLACRPEYWESAAARFPAGLLHPADDPVDPADGTP
;
A
#
# COMPACT_ATOMS: atom_id res chain seq x y z
N ARG A 1 -6.46 12.17 6.94
CA ARG A 1 -6.47 11.80 8.38
C ARG A 1 -5.66 10.53 8.49
N ILE A 2 -4.52 10.57 9.17
CA ILE A 2 -3.67 9.40 9.42
C ILE A 2 -4.40 8.52 10.44
N VAL A 3 -4.76 7.30 10.07
CA VAL A 3 -5.33 6.29 10.98
C VAL A 3 -4.19 5.41 11.47
N ALA A 4 -3.35 6.01 12.31
CA ALA A 4 -2.47 5.37 13.28
C ALA A 4 -1.88 6.51 14.12
N ALA A 5 -2.50 6.78 15.28
CA ALA A 5 -1.82 7.48 16.35
C ALA A 5 -1.51 6.41 17.39
N SER A 6 -0.26 5.97 17.47
CA SER A 6 0.21 5.15 18.59
C SER A 6 0.09 5.98 19.86
N ARG A 7 -1.06 5.89 20.54
CA ARG A 7 -1.19 6.28 21.94
C ARG A 7 -0.75 5.17 22.89
N SER A 8 -0.31 4.04 22.34
CA SER A 8 0.25 2.95 23.12
C SER A 8 1.72 3.24 23.42
N PRO A 9 2.15 3.11 24.69
CA PRO A 9 3.55 3.28 25.05
C PRO A 9 4.39 2.31 24.22
N PHE A 10 5.44 2.82 23.58
CA PHE A 10 6.34 1.98 22.79
C PHE A 10 7.32 1.24 23.71
N PRO A 11 7.54 -0.08 23.49
CA PRO A 11 6.89 -0.92 22.50
C PRO A 11 5.50 -1.38 22.97
N ALA A 12 4.48 -1.16 22.14
CA ALA A 12 3.17 -1.75 22.35
C ALA A 12 3.26 -3.24 22.01
N GLY A 13 2.80 -4.12 22.91
CA GLY A 13 2.63 -5.53 22.59
C GLY A 13 1.65 -5.72 21.41
N PRO A 14 1.61 -6.90 20.77
CA PRO A 14 0.76 -7.17 19.62
C PRO A 14 -0.74 -6.87 19.86
N ASP A 15 -1.21 -6.97 21.11
CA ASP A 15 -2.59 -6.67 21.50
C ASP A 15 -2.84 -5.18 21.82
N GLY A 16 -1.76 -4.40 22.01
CA GLY A 16 -1.81 -3.01 22.47
C GLY A 16 -2.28 -2.00 21.42
N LEU A 17 -2.37 -2.41 20.15
CA LEU A 17 -2.94 -1.60 19.06
C LEU A 17 -4.43 -1.92 18.80
N GLY A 18 -4.99 -2.91 19.52
CA GLY A 18 -6.26 -3.52 19.16
C GLY A 18 -6.17 -4.29 17.84
N ASP A 19 -7.30 -4.80 17.37
CA ASP A 19 -7.36 -5.47 16.07
C ASP A 19 -7.32 -4.43 14.94
N THR A 20 -6.13 -4.27 14.39
CA THR A 20 -5.82 -3.46 13.21
C THR A 20 -5.60 -4.33 11.98
N GLY A 21 -6.22 -5.52 11.95
CA GLY A 21 -6.17 -6.41 10.80
C GLY A 21 -6.68 -5.70 9.54
N PRO A 22 -6.11 -6.02 8.36
CA PRO A 22 -6.47 -5.35 7.11
C PRO A 22 -7.97 -5.43 6.82
N GLU A 23 -8.60 -6.57 7.07
CA GLU A 23 -10.04 -6.81 6.91
C GLU A 23 -10.88 -5.84 7.74
N ARG A 24 -10.51 -5.66 9.01
CA ARG A 24 -11.22 -4.74 9.90
C ARG A 24 -11.06 -3.29 9.49
N LEU A 25 -9.88 -2.90 9.02
CA LEU A 25 -9.64 -1.57 8.47
C LEU A 25 -10.45 -1.33 7.20
N ALA A 26 -10.56 -2.33 6.34
CA ALA A 26 -11.39 -2.26 5.13
C ALA A 26 -12.88 -2.11 5.47
N ASP A 27 -13.40 -2.92 6.39
CA ASP A 27 -14.79 -2.85 6.82
C ASP A 27 -15.11 -1.52 7.51
N LEU A 28 -14.15 -0.98 8.29
CA LEU A 28 -14.31 0.32 8.92
C LEU A 28 -14.34 1.45 7.89
N SER A 29 -13.41 1.44 6.93
CA SER A 29 -13.35 2.40 5.83
C SER A 29 -14.64 2.39 5.00
N GLY A 30 -15.11 1.19 4.63
CA GLY A 30 -16.35 0.98 3.88
C GLY A 30 -17.58 1.48 4.64
N ARG A 31 -17.75 1.09 5.91
CA ARG A 31 -18.88 1.56 6.75
C ARG A 31 -18.87 3.07 6.97
N ALA A 32 -17.69 3.67 7.07
CA ALA A 32 -17.57 5.12 7.21
C ALA A 32 -17.77 5.87 5.88
N GLY A 33 -17.80 5.18 4.73
CA GLY A 33 -17.85 5.81 3.41
C GLY A 33 -16.62 6.66 3.12
N ARG A 34 -15.46 6.33 3.73
CA ARG A 34 -14.23 7.13 3.59
C ARG A 34 -13.16 6.30 2.91
N PRO A 35 -12.53 6.80 1.83
CA PRO A 35 -11.45 6.07 1.17
C PRO A 35 -10.26 5.88 2.11
N LEU A 36 -9.64 4.70 2.05
CA LEU A 36 -8.44 4.34 2.81
C LEU A 36 -7.26 4.16 1.86
N VAL A 37 -6.11 4.70 2.26
CA VAL A 37 -4.83 4.52 1.58
C VAL A 37 -3.85 3.90 2.58
N ILE A 38 -3.12 2.89 2.15
CA ILE A 38 -2.06 2.22 2.90
C ILE A 38 -0.72 2.64 2.31
N LEU A 39 0.23 2.99 3.16
CA LEU A 39 1.62 3.23 2.80
C LEU A 39 2.46 2.06 3.32
N LEU A 40 3.16 1.38 2.42
CA LEU A 40 4.20 0.41 2.76
C LEU A 40 5.56 1.09 2.52
N ASP A 41 6.29 1.31 3.60
CA ASP A 41 7.57 2.03 3.60
C ASP A 41 8.73 1.04 3.73
N GLY A 42 9.70 1.12 2.81
CA GLY A 42 10.92 0.31 2.78
C GLY A 42 10.70 -1.21 2.69
N PRO A 43 9.83 -1.75 1.81
CA PRO A 43 9.65 -3.20 1.67
C PRO A 43 10.94 -3.95 1.27
N GLU A 44 11.94 -3.27 0.70
CA GLU A 44 13.27 -3.81 0.40
C GLU A 44 14.06 -4.25 1.64
N GLU A 45 13.75 -3.71 2.81
CA GLU A 45 14.37 -4.09 4.08
C GLU A 45 13.70 -5.34 4.71
N MET A 46 12.71 -5.94 4.01
CA MET A 46 12.01 -7.12 4.50
C MET A 46 12.96 -8.32 4.67
N PRO A 47 12.79 -9.11 5.74
CA PRO A 47 13.51 -10.36 5.92
C PRO A 47 13.39 -11.27 4.68
N PRO A 48 14.46 -11.98 4.27
CA PRO A 48 14.46 -12.82 3.07
C PRO A 48 13.35 -13.88 3.04
N ALA A 49 12.91 -14.36 4.21
CA ALA A 49 11.80 -15.30 4.34
C ALA A 49 10.45 -14.73 3.87
N LEU A 50 10.26 -13.40 3.96
CA LEU A 50 9.10 -12.71 3.41
C LEU A 50 9.29 -12.36 1.93
N ALA A 51 10.52 -12.04 1.52
CA ALA A 51 10.85 -11.77 0.11
C ALA A 51 10.59 -12.99 -0.80
N HIS A 52 10.80 -14.21 -0.33
CA HIS A 52 10.48 -15.44 -1.10
C HIS A 52 8.99 -15.59 -1.39
N ARG A 53 8.13 -14.97 -0.58
CA ARG A 53 6.67 -14.99 -0.75
C ARG A 53 6.14 -13.77 -1.48
N LEU A 54 7.02 -12.94 -2.06
CA LEU A 54 6.61 -11.68 -2.68
C LEU A 54 5.56 -11.88 -3.79
N ALA A 55 5.69 -12.93 -4.62
CA ALA A 55 4.70 -13.20 -5.66
C ALA A 55 3.31 -13.53 -5.09
N GLU A 56 3.24 -14.46 -4.13
CA GLU A 56 2.00 -14.82 -3.44
C GLU A 56 1.39 -13.62 -2.70
N TRP A 57 2.25 -12.83 -2.04
CA TRP A 57 1.85 -11.62 -1.35
C TRP A 57 1.29 -10.57 -2.32
N THR A 58 1.93 -10.35 -3.46
CA THR A 58 1.49 -9.40 -4.48
C THR A 58 0.13 -9.80 -5.05
N ASP A 59 -0.07 -11.07 -5.38
CA ASP A 59 -1.34 -11.58 -5.91
C ASP A 59 -2.48 -11.45 -4.88
N GLY A 60 -2.22 -11.86 -3.63
CA GLY A 60 -3.17 -11.72 -2.53
C GLY A 60 -3.55 -10.26 -2.29
N THR A 61 -2.55 -9.37 -2.28
CA THR A 61 -2.73 -7.93 -2.12
C THR A 61 -3.51 -7.33 -3.28
N ALA A 62 -3.20 -7.68 -4.52
CA ALA A 62 -3.92 -7.20 -5.70
C ALA A 62 -5.40 -7.62 -5.69
N ARG A 63 -5.69 -8.87 -5.30
CA ARG A 63 -7.08 -9.35 -5.15
C ARG A 63 -7.81 -8.59 -4.03
N TRP A 64 -7.13 -8.35 -2.91
CA TRP A 64 -7.68 -7.66 -1.76
C TRP A 64 -7.96 -6.17 -2.04
N LEU A 65 -7.03 -5.46 -2.69
CA LEU A 65 -7.20 -4.06 -3.07
C LEU A 65 -8.38 -3.88 -4.02
N ARG A 66 -8.54 -4.75 -5.02
CA ARG A 66 -9.71 -4.73 -5.92
C ARG A 66 -11.03 -4.95 -5.20
N ARG A 67 -11.06 -5.93 -4.28
CA ARG A 67 -12.28 -6.27 -3.53
C ARG A 67 -12.71 -5.14 -2.59
N THR A 68 -11.76 -4.42 -2.01
CA THR A 68 -12.02 -3.41 -0.97
C THR A 68 -12.06 -1.98 -1.52
N GLY A 69 -11.50 -1.73 -2.71
CA GLY A 69 -11.31 -0.38 -3.25
C GLY A 69 -10.23 0.43 -2.55
N ILE A 70 -9.47 -0.20 -1.65
CA ILE A 70 -8.34 0.42 -0.94
C ILE A 70 -7.19 0.64 -1.92
N ARG A 71 -6.41 1.69 -1.68
CA ARG A 71 -5.21 2.00 -2.46
C ARG A 71 -3.95 1.75 -1.64
N LEU A 72 -2.91 1.25 -2.30
CA LEU A 72 -1.59 1.02 -1.73
C LEU A 72 -0.58 1.95 -2.39
N VAL A 73 0.27 2.57 -1.57
CA VAL A 73 1.43 3.34 -1.99
C VAL A 73 2.67 2.60 -1.46
N LEU A 74 3.65 2.36 -2.34
CA LEU A 74 4.95 1.82 -1.95
C LEU A 74 5.96 2.98 -1.89
N ALA A 75 6.46 3.30 -0.72
CA ALA A 75 7.67 4.11 -0.58
C ALA A 75 8.85 3.13 -0.59
N CYS A 76 9.50 3.01 -1.75
CA CYS A 76 10.59 2.07 -1.97
C CYS A 76 11.63 2.67 -2.91
N ARG A 77 12.82 2.08 -2.92
CA ARG A 77 13.85 2.39 -3.90
C ARG A 77 13.41 2.05 -5.35
N PRO A 78 13.90 2.79 -6.35
CA PRO A 78 13.56 2.55 -7.76
C PRO A 78 13.81 1.11 -8.23
N GLU A 79 14.92 0.50 -7.80
CA GLU A 79 15.30 -0.87 -8.19
C GLU A 79 14.29 -1.90 -7.65
N TYR A 80 13.77 -1.65 -6.45
CA TYR A 80 12.71 -2.47 -5.88
C TYR A 80 11.41 -2.29 -6.67
N TRP A 81 11.06 -1.05 -7.03
CA TRP A 81 9.85 -0.76 -7.80
C TRP A 81 9.85 -1.44 -9.18
N GLU A 82 10.95 -1.41 -9.92
CA GLU A 82 11.08 -2.08 -11.23
C GLU A 82 10.71 -3.57 -11.14
N SER A 83 11.17 -4.24 -10.08
CA SER A 83 10.87 -5.64 -9.81
C SER A 83 9.44 -5.85 -9.32
N ALA A 84 8.98 -5.03 -8.37
CA ALA A 84 7.68 -5.21 -7.72
C ALA A 84 6.52 -4.86 -8.65
N ALA A 85 6.63 -3.76 -9.42
CA ALA A 85 5.59 -3.29 -10.33
C ALA A 85 5.25 -4.32 -11.41
N ALA A 86 6.27 -5.04 -11.92
CA ALA A 86 6.08 -6.11 -12.92
C ALA A 86 5.20 -7.27 -12.41
N ARG A 87 5.03 -7.41 -11.09
CA ARG A 87 4.19 -8.44 -10.46
C ARG A 87 2.76 -7.97 -10.22
N PHE A 88 2.50 -6.66 -10.22
CA PHE A 88 1.15 -6.14 -10.10
C PHE A 88 0.47 -6.08 -11.48
N PRO A 89 -0.83 -6.39 -11.59
CA PRO A 89 -1.54 -6.24 -12.85
C PRO A 89 -1.59 -4.77 -13.29
N ALA A 90 -1.38 -4.50 -14.57
CA ALA A 90 -1.30 -3.13 -15.12
C ALA A 90 -2.48 -2.22 -14.71
N GLY A 91 -3.72 -2.71 -14.71
CA GLY A 91 -4.90 -1.94 -14.31
C GLY A 91 -4.98 -1.59 -12.81
N LEU A 92 -4.02 -2.05 -12.00
CA LEU A 92 -3.88 -1.68 -10.58
C LEU A 92 -2.75 -0.67 -10.36
N LEU A 93 -1.81 -0.56 -11.30
CA LEU A 93 -0.73 0.41 -11.22
C LEU A 93 -1.29 1.82 -11.46
N HIS A 94 -0.80 2.78 -10.69
CA HIS A 94 -1.06 4.17 -11.01
C HIS A 94 -0.31 4.49 -12.31
N PRO A 95 -0.98 5.01 -13.36
CA PRO A 95 -0.27 5.44 -14.55
C PRO A 95 0.80 6.46 -14.15
N ALA A 96 2.01 6.29 -14.65
CA ALA A 96 2.91 7.42 -14.74
C ALA A 96 2.21 8.40 -15.67
N ASP A 97 1.84 9.59 -15.18
CA ASP A 97 1.51 10.67 -16.10
C ASP A 97 2.71 10.84 -17.03
N ASP A 98 2.46 10.94 -18.34
CA ASP A 98 3.49 11.45 -19.24
C ASP A 98 3.97 12.80 -18.66
N PRO A 99 5.27 13.09 -18.65
CA PRO A 99 5.73 14.41 -18.27
C PRO A 99 4.94 15.41 -19.10
N VAL A 100 4.20 16.31 -18.44
CA VAL A 100 3.52 17.42 -19.11
C VAL A 100 4.53 18.04 -20.06
N ASP A 101 4.28 17.96 -21.36
CA ASP A 101 5.14 18.57 -22.35
C ASP A 101 5.25 20.05 -21.96
N PRO A 102 6.45 20.57 -21.66
CA PRO A 102 6.61 21.98 -21.33
C PRO A 102 6.09 22.93 -22.42
N ALA A 103 5.76 22.42 -23.61
CA ALA A 103 5.09 23.16 -24.69
C ALA A 103 3.57 23.40 -24.49
N ASP A 104 2.88 22.65 -23.63
CA ASP A 104 1.44 22.84 -23.37
C ASP A 104 1.14 23.96 -22.35
N GLY A 105 2.19 24.59 -21.82
CA GLY A 105 2.10 25.85 -21.10
C GLY A 105 1.91 27.04 -22.04
N THR A 106 0.71 27.23 -22.58
CA THR A 106 0.30 28.53 -23.15
C THR A 106 -0.66 29.23 -22.18
N PRO A 107 -0.42 30.50 -21.80
CA PRO A 107 -1.29 31.27 -20.91
C PRO A 107 -2.67 31.57 -21.52
#